data_AF-A0A9W6C7I8-F1
#
_entry.id   AF-A0A9W6C7I8-F1
#
_cell.length_a   1.000
_cell.length_b   1.000
_cell.length_c   1.000
_cell.angle_alpha   90.00
_cell.angle_beta   90.00
_cell.angle_gamma   90.00
#
_symmetry.space_group_name_H-M   'P 1'
#
loop_
_entity.id
_entity.type
_entity.pdbx_description
1 polymer ?
#
loop_
_entity_poly.entity_id
_entity_poly.type
_entity_poly.pdbx_seq_one_letter_code
_entity_poly.pdbx_strand_id
1 'polypeptide(L)'
;MEWIERFNNVINYIEENITQQIDYGEIAKIACCSSYHFQRMFTYMAGIPLSEYIRKRKGTGRAGQAERPHDCRWYHAPADQV
;
A
#
# COMPACT_ATOMS: atom_id res chain seq x y z
N MET A 1 14.91 8.65 2.64
CA MET A 1 14.65 7.22 2.37
C MET A 1 13.61 6.59 3.30
N GLU A 2 13.31 7.16 4.47
CA GLU A 2 12.28 6.65 5.43
C GLU A 2 10.85 6.47 4.88
N TRP A 3 10.39 7.35 4.00
CA TRP A 3 9.00 7.34 3.54
C TRP A 3 8.65 6.10 2.70
N ILE A 4 9.59 5.63 1.88
CA ILE A 4 9.41 4.45 1.02
C ILE A 4 9.27 3.19 1.87
N GLU A 5 10.10 3.04 2.92
CA GLU A 5 10.02 1.89 3.82
C GLU A 5 8.70 1.88 4.58
N ARG A 6 8.27 3.05 5.09
CA ARG A 6 6.96 3.20 5.72
C ARG A 6 5.81 2.89 4.76
N PHE A 7 5.93 3.31 3.50
CA PHE A 7 4.95 2.98 2.46
C PHE A 7 4.85 1.47 2.26
N ASN A 8 5.98 0.78 2.07
CA ASN A 8 6.01 -0.67 1.93
C ASN A 8 5.40 -1.37 3.16
N ASN A 9 5.69 -0.90 4.37
CA ASN A 9 5.10 -1.43 5.60
C ASN A 9 3.57 -1.26 5.64
N VAL A 10 3.05 -0.10 5.19
CA VAL A 10 1.61 0.11 5.07
C VAL A 10 0.98 -0.83 4.04
N ILE A 11 1.62 -1.03 2.88
CA ILE A 11 1.11 -1.96 1.87
C ILE A 11 1.07 -3.39 2.40
N ASN A 12 2.13 -3.83 3.08
CA ASN A 12 2.16 -5.14 3.72
C ASN A 12 1.03 -5.30 4.75
N TYR A 13 0.81 -4.28 5.58
CA TYR A 13 -0.31 -4.26 6.52
C TYR A 13 -1.67 -4.37 5.82
N ILE A 14 -1.88 -3.63 4.73
CA ILE A 14 -3.13 -3.69 3.94
C ILE A 14 -3.33 -5.08 3.33
N GLU A 15 -2.27 -5.68 2.79
CA GLU A 15 -2.32 -7.01 2.17
C GLU A 15 -2.60 -8.12 3.19
N GLU A 16 -1.97 -8.05 4.38
CA GLU A 16 -2.25 -8.99 5.48
C GLU A 16 -3.66 -8.84 6.04
N ASN A 17 -4.19 -7.61 6.06
CA ASN A 17 -5.53 -7.29 6.57
C ASN A 17 -6.60 -7.21 5.47
N ILE A 18 -6.29 -7.62 4.24
CA ILE A 18 -7.23 -7.52 3.10
C ILE A 18 -8.48 -8.39 3.31
N THR A 19 -8.34 -9.49 4.04
CA THR A 19 -9.43 -10.39 4.42
C THR A 19 -10.23 -9.86 5.61
N GLN A 20 -9.69 -8.88 6.33
CA GLN A 20 -10.26 -8.28 7.53
C GLN A 20 -10.70 -6.82 7.27
N GLN A 21 -11.10 -6.13 8.33
CA GLN A 21 -11.40 -4.70 8.28
C GLN A 21 -10.08 -3.93 8.34
N ILE A 22 -9.87 -3.03 7.38
CA ILE A 22 -8.66 -2.19 7.34
C ILE A 22 -8.87 -1.00 8.27
N ASP A 23 -7.95 -0.83 9.22
CA ASP A 23 -7.93 0.31 10.13
C ASP A 23 -7.08 1.45 9.55
N TYR A 24 -7.73 2.56 9.22
CA TYR A 24 -7.06 3.77 8.72
C TYR A 24 -6.21 4.46 9.79
N GLY A 25 -6.49 4.22 11.08
CA GLY A 25 -5.70 4.69 12.20
C GLY A 25 -4.33 4.00 12.27
N GLU A 26 -4.28 2.69 12.03
CA GLU A 26 -2.99 1.98 11.97
C GLU A 26 -2.18 2.35 10.73
N ILE A 27 -2.84 2.53 9.58
CA ILE A 27 -2.18 3.08 8.39
C ILE A 27 -1.52 4.43 8.69
N ALA A 28 -2.23 5.32 9.39
CA ALA A 28 -1.70 6.63 9.76
C ALA A 28 -0.51 6.55 10.71
N LYS A 29 -0.55 5.62 11.68
CA LYS A 29 0.55 5.37 12.63
C LYS A 29 1.80 4.85 11.90
N ILE A 30 1.66 3.84 11.05
CA ILE A 30 2.79 3.25 10.30
C ILE A 30 3.39 4.27 9.32
N ALA A 31 2.54 5.04 8.64
CA ALA A 31 2.98 6.08 7.72
C ALA A 31 3.53 7.34 8.43
N CYS A 32 3.34 7.46 9.76
CA CYS A 32 3.58 8.67 10.54
C CYS A 32 2.94 9.92 9.91
N CYS A 33 1.77 9.77 9.27
CA CYS A 33 1.06 10.86 8.63
C CYS A 33 -0.46 10.62 8.70
N SER A 34 -1.25 11.64 8.45
CA SER A 34 -2.72 11.46 8.41
C SER A 34 -3.11 10.50 7.29
N SER A 35 -4.13 9.67 7.53
CA SER A 35 -4.69 8.76 6.52
C SER A 35 -5.03 9.46 5.20
N TYR A 36 -5.52 10.70 5.26
CA TYR A 36 -5.77 11.54 4.10
C TYR A 36 -4.50 11.87 3.27
N HIS A 37 -3.41 12.25 3.93
CA HIS A 37 -2.13 12.51 3.26
C HIS A 37 -1.60 11.23 2.61
N PHE A 38 -1.66 10.10 3.33
CA PHE A 38 -1.27 8.81 2.79
C PHE A 38 -2.10 8.43 1.56
N GLN A 39 -3.43 8.57 1.58
CA GLN A 39 -4.30 8.26 0.44
C GLN A 39 -3.93 9.08 -0.81
N ARG A 40 -3.63 10.37 -0.63
CA ARG A 40 -3.23 11.25 -1.73
C ARG A 40 -1.88 10.83 -2.32
N MET A 41 -0.90 10.53 -1.46
CA MET A 41 0.41 10.05 -1.89
C MET A 41 0.33 8.66 -2.54
N PHE A 42 -0.48 7.76 -1.99
CA PHE A 42 -0.75 6.45 -2.56
C PHE A 42 -1.32 6.57 -3.96
N THR A 43 -2.32 7.45 -4.16
CA THR A 43 -2.91 7.68 -5.49
C THR A 43 -1.87 8.20 -6.49
N TYR A 44 -0.95 9.07 -6.04
CA TYR A 44 0.13 9.57 -6.87
C TYR A 44 1.13 8.46 -7.26
N MET A 45 1.47 7.56 -6.32
CA MET A 45 2.44 6.48 -6.56
C MET A 45 1.86 5.29 -7.32
N ALA A 46 0.68 4.80 -6.90
CA ALA A 46 0.04 3.61 -7.46
C ALA A 46 -0.85 3.92 -8.67
N GLY A 47 -1.13 5.20 -8.94
CA GLY A 47 -2.02 5.65 -10.01
C GLY A 47 -3.51 5.36 -9.76
N ILE A 48 -3.86 4.77 -8.61
CA ILE A 48 -5.23 4.44 -8.22
C ILE A 48 -5.49 4.83 -6.76
N PRO A 49 -6.74 5.20 -6.39
CA PRO A 49 -7.09 5.47 -5.00
C PRO A 49 -6.89 4.26 -4.10
N LEU A 50 -6.54 4.49 -2.83
CA LEU A 50 -6.38 3.42 -1.84
C LEU A 50 -7.67 2.60 -1.65
N SER A 51 -8.82 3.27 -1.66
CA SER A 51 -10.13 2.62 -1.57
C SER A 51 -10.41 1.70 -2.77
N GLU A 52 -10.04 2.14 -3.97
CA GLU A 52 -10.10 1.34 -5.21
C GLU A 52 -9.18 0.12 -5.13
N TYR A 53 -7.95 0.30 -4.65
CA TYR A 53 -7.00 -0.79 -4.44
C TYR A 53 -7.55 -1.84 -3.48
N ILE A 54 -8.02 -1.43 -2.30
CA ILE A 54 -8.63 -2.32 -1.31
C ILE A 54 -9.83 -3.07 -1.89
N ARG A 55 -10.71 -2.36 -2.62
CA ARG A 55 -11.90 -2.94 -3.24
C ARG A 55 -11.55 -3.97 -4.31
N LYS A 56 -10.57 -3.67 -5.17
CA LYS A 56 -10.06 -4.59 -6.19
C LYS A 56 -9.48 -5.85 -5.54
N ARG A 57 -8.60 -5.70 -4.55
CA ARG A 57 -7.99 -6.83 -3.84
C ARG A 57 -9.03 -7.68 -3.09
N LYS A 58 -10.02 -7.07 -2.42
CA LYS A 58 -11.16 -7.78 -1.81
C LYS A 58 -12.02 -8.53 -2.84
N GLY A 59 -12.24 -7.94 -4.01
CA GLY A 59 -12.99 -8.56 -5.11
C GLY A 59 -12.25 -9.72 -5.79
N THR A 60 -10.93 -9.62 -5.93
CA THR A 60 -10.07 -10.67 -6.52
C THR A 60 -9.97 -11.92 -5.64
N GLY A 61 -10.36 -11.87 -4.37
CA GLY A 61 -10.50 -13.07 -3.52
C GLY A 61 -11.55 -14.08 -4.03
N ARG A 62 -12.46 -13.69 -4.95
CA ARG A 62 -13.51 -14.56 -5.49
C ARG A 62 -13.31 -14.95 -6.96
N ALA A 63 -12.41 -14.30 -7.69
CA ALA A 63 -12.09 -14.62 -9.08
C ALA A 63 -10.56 -14.65 -9.21
N GLY A 64 -10.04 -15.88 -9.38
CA GLY A 64 -8.65 -16.21 -9.17
C GLY A 64 -7.62 -15.36 -9.92
N GLN A 65 -6.40 -15.42 -9.38
CA GLN A 65 -5.15 -15.07 -10.04
C GLN A 65 -5.07 -13.60 -10.52
N ALA A 66 -4.76 -12.70 -9.60
CA ALA A 66 -3.86 -11.61 -9.92
C ALA A 66 -2.59 -11.87 -9.11
N GLU A 67 -1.55 -12.24 -9.83
CA GLU A 67 -0.20 -12.49 -9.35
C GLU A 67 0.14 -11.57 -8.18
N ARG A 68 0.45 -12.16 -7.03
CA ARG A 68 1.26 -11.44 -6.04
C ARG A 68 2.49 -10.99 -6.82
N PRO A 69 2.81 -9.69 -6.91
CA PRO A 69 4.14 -9.33 -7.31
C PRO A 69 5.03 -9.93 -6.21
N HIS A 70 5.63 -11.09 -6.47
CA HIS A 70 6.67 -11.67 -5.62
C HIS A 70 7.91 -10.76 -5.56
N ASP A 71 7.83 -9.61 -6.23
CA ASP A 71 8.76 -8.48 -6.29
C ASP A 71 8.12 -7.17 -5.74
N CYS A 72 7.35 -7.23 -4.64
CA CYS A 72 6.80 -6.03 -3.96
C CYS A 72 7.88 -5.15 -3.29
N ARG A 73 8.98 -4.83 -3.98
CA ARG A 73 9.67 -3.56 -3.79
C ARG A 73 8.97 -2.54 -4.69
N TRP A 74 7.86 -1.96 -4.20
CA TRP A 74 7.15 -0.86 -4.86
C TRP A 74 8.06 0.36 -5.15
N TYR A 75 9.22 0.38 -4.51
CA TYR A 75 10.37 1.22 -4.85
C TYR A 75 11.65 0.38 -4.70
N HIS A 76 12.28 -0.01 -5.82
CA HIS A 76 13.73 -0.18 -5.84
C HIS A 76 14.31 1.21 -6.08
N ALA A 77 14.70 1.90 -5.00
CA ALA A 77 15.51 3.11 -5.17
C ALA A 77 16.88 2.67 -5.72
N PRO A 78 17.37 3.19 -6.87
CA PRO A 78 18.78 3.11 -7.17
C PRO A 78 19.51 3.89 -6.08
N ALA A 79 20.40 3.23 -5.35
CA ALA A 79 21.14 3.78 -4.22
C ALA A 79 22.24 4.78 -4.64
N ASP A 80 22.08 5.52 -5.75
CA ASP A 80 23.12 6.39 -6.33
C ASP A 80 22.58 7.75 -6.76
N GLN A 81 22.07 8.54 -5.80
CA GLN A 81 21.98 9.99 -6.00
C GLN A 81 22.26 10.74 -4.69
N VAL A 82 23.51 10.66 -4.24
CA VAL A 82 24.24 11.71 -3.51
C VAL A 82 25.68 11.72 -4.02
#